data_AF-A0A3B9D0Y5-F1
#
_entry.id   AF-A0A3B9D0Y5-F1
#
_cell.length_a   1.000
_cell.length_b   1.000
_cell.length_c   1.000
_cell.angle_alpha   90.00
_cell.angle_beta   90.00
_cell.angle_gamma   90.00
#
_symmetry.space_group_name_H-M   'P 1'
#
loop_
_entity.id
_entity.type
_entity.pdbx_description
1 polymer ?
#
loop_
_entity_poly.entity_id
_entity_poly.type
_entity_poly.pdbx_seq_one_letter_code
_entity_poly.pdbx_strand_id
1 'polypeptide(L)'
;MRLLLCLLLCGAAAADEKPGLKAPAGWGGETIPLPTGFAPKMSLKGVEHIRFAPGMMKAESNSFFCYAFAFEFQQDLNLTEKALKEELLKYYRGLSKAVLRDKTPELAFDKFTIELKKVEPKQKLKNMPRQWTAKLKWVEPFATQKTQTLNMEIRTWTGDEKQFLFACVSPQAKKAEIWKQLRKIRTDYMKSKGATPE
;
A
#
# COMPACT_ATOMS: atom_id res chain seq x y z
N MET A 1 -25.90 6.91 0.89
CA MET A 1 -24.53 7.46 1.00
C MET A 1 -23.73 7.02 -0.22
N ARG A 2 -23.62 7.88 -1.25
CA ARG A 2 -22.82 7.60 -2.45
C ARG A 2 -21.33 7.70 -2.05
N LEU A 3 -20.65 6.56 -1.92
CA LEU A 3 -19.19 6.55 -1.83
C LEU A 3 -18.67 6.95 -3.23
N LEU A 4 -18.43 8.24 -3.44
CA LEU A 4 -17.68 8.75 -4.58
C LEU A 4 -16.23 8.35 -4.32
N LEU A 5 -15.79 7.23 -4.91
CA LEU A 5 -14.37 6.98 -5.10
C LEU A 5 -13.94 7.97 -6.21
N CYS A 6 -13.62 9.20 -5.80
CA CYS A 6 -13.33 10.30 -6.71
C CYS A 6 -11.92 10.11 -7.29
N LEU A 7 -11.77 9.17 -8.23
CA LEU A 7 -10.61 9.05 -9.12
C LEU A 7 -10.63 10.26 -10.07
N LEU A 8 -10.31 11.44 -9.56
CA LEU A 8 -10.06 12.63 -10.35
C LEU A 8 -8.70 12.49 -11.04
N LEU A 9 -8.73 11.94 -12.26
CA LEU A 9 -7.68 12.10 -13.26
C LEU A 9 -7.71 13.56 -13.75
N CYS A 10 -7.13 14.49 -12.98
CA CYS A 10 -6.79 15.80 -13.52
C CYS A 10 -5.51 15.69 -14.34
N GLY A 11 -5.59 16.17 -15.58
CA GLY A 11 -4.48 16.33 -16.51
C GLY A 11 -3.39 17.26 -15.98
N ALA A 12 -2.26 17.23 -16.68
CA ALA A 12 -0.99 17.87 -16.34
C ALA A 12 -1.14 19.24 -15.64
N ALA A 13 -0.69 19.29 -14.40
CA ALA A 13 -0.30 20.49 -13.70
C ALA A 13 0.90 20.14 -12.80
N ALA A 14 1.74 21.14 -12.55
CA ALA A 14 3.03 21.09 -11.88
C ALA A 14 3.09 20.14 -10.68
N ALA A 15 4.30 19.66 -10.35
CA ALA A 15 4.61 18.87 -9.17
C ALA A 15 4.25 19.65 -7.90
N ASP A 16 2.97 19.65 -7.57
CA ASP A 16 2.40 20.22 -6.37
C ASP A 16 2.90 19.32 -5.25
N GLU A 17 3.83 19.81 -4.43
CA GLU A 17 4.30 19.13 -3.22
C GLU A 17 3.13 19.07 -2.22
N LYS A 18 2.13 18.23 -2.50
CA LYS A 18 1.12 17.88 -1.51
C LYS A 18 1.85 17.25 -0.31
N PRO A 19 1.64 17.73 0.93
CA PRO A 19 2.23 17.13 2.11
C PRO A 19 1.95 15.62 2.13
N GLY A 20 3.00 14.81 2.26
CA GLY A 20 2.89 13.34 2.29
C GLY A 20 4.03 12.63 1.57
N LEU A 21 3.69 11.54 0.86
CA LEU A 21 4.65 10.65 0.22
C LEU A 21 5.21 11.22 -1.09
N LYS A 22 6.51 11.54 -1.17
CA LYS A 22 7.15 11.99 -2.43
C LYS A 22 7.24 10.84 -3.45
N ALA A 23 7.11 11.15 -4.74
CA ALA A 23 7.22 10.16 -5.82
C ALA A 23 7.77 10.79 -7.11
N PRO A 24 8.27 9.99 -8.08
CA PRO A 24 8.68 10.49 -9.38
C PRO A 24 7.55 11.22 -10.13
N ALA A 25 7.93 12.07 -11.09
CA ALA A 25 6.97 12.76 -11.94
C ALA A 25 6.02 11.77 -12.64
N GLY A 26 4.74 12.17 -12.75
CA GLY A 26 3.68 11.36 -13.36
C GLY A 26 3.03 10.31 -12.45
N TRP A 27 3.53 10.11 -11.22
CA TRP A 27 2.84 9.28 -10.24
C TRP A 27 1.62 10.01 -9.68
N GLY A 28 0.46 9.37 -9.72
CA GLY A 28 -0.74 9.87 -9.06
C GLY A 28 -0.66 9.71 -7.54
N GLY A 29 -1.52 10.38 -6.77
CA GLY A 29 -1.48 10.24 -5.32
C GLY A 29 -2.68 10.79 -4.56
N GLU A 30 -2.93 10.19 -3.41
CA GLU A 30 -4.02 10.54 -2.50
C GLU A 30 -3.54 10.55 -1.04
N THR A 31 -4.34 11.17 -0.17
CA THR A 31 -4.21 11.08 1.29
C THR A 31 -5.58 10.74 1.86
N ILE A 32 -5.66 9.67 2.65
CA ILE A 32 -6.92 9.04 3.06
C ILE A 32 -6.88 8.82 4.58
N PRO A 33 -7.96 9.11 5.33
CA PRO A 33 -8.01 8.75 6.75
C PRO A 33 -8.06 7.22 6.94
N LEU A 34 -7.47 6.75 8.04
CA LEU A 34 -7.59 5.37 8.52
C LEU A 34 -8.54 5.33 9.73
N PRO A 35 -9.53 4.41 9.76
CA PRO A 35 -9.81 3.41 8.72
C PRO A 35 -10.34 4.06 7.44
N THR A 36 -10.01 3.47 6.28
CA THR A 36 -10.49 4.00 5.00
C THR A 36 -12.00 3.81 4.87
N GLY A 37 -12.66 4.67 4.10
CA GLY A 37 -14.11 4.58 3.89
C GLY A 37 -14.56 3.24 3.28
N PHE A 38 -13.69 2.55 2.54
CA PHE A 38 -13.96 1.22 1.98
C PHE A 38 -13.60 0.07 2.93
N ALA A 39 -12.79 0.29 3.97
CA ALA A 39 -12.39 -0.73 4.93
C ALA A 39 -12.67 -0.29 6.39
N PRO A 40 -13.93 0.00 6.75
CA PRO A 40 -14.29 0.51 8.09
C PRO A 40 -14.06 -0.50 9.22
N LYS A 41 -13.81 -1.78 8.90
CA LYS A 41 -13.50 -2.83 9.88
C LYS A 41 -12.04 -2.83 10.33
N MET A 42 -11.16 -2.06 9.69
CA MET A 42 -9.78 -1.89 10.15
C MET A 42 -9.76 -1.27 11.54
N SER A 43 -8.83 -1.73 12.36
CA SER A 43 -8.62 -1.17 13.70
C SER A 43 -7.59 -0.03 13.71
N LEU A 44 -6.80 0.09 12.65
CA LEU A 44 -5.77 1.11 12.49
C LEU A 44 -6.39 2.50 12.36
N LYS A 45 -5.88 3.45 13.16
CA LYS A 45 -6.25 4.86 13.14
C LYS A 45 -5.06 5.72 12.75
N GLY A 46 -5.28 6.67 11.84
CA GLY A 46 -4.20 7.47 11.30
C GLY A 46 -4.50 8.00 9.90
N VAL A 47 -3.45 8.16 9.12
CA VAL A 47 -3.50 8.67 7.75
C VAL A 47 -2.72 7.75 6.83
N GLU A 48 -3.31 7.44 5.68
CA GLU A 48 -2.65 6.82 4.54
C GLU A 48 -2.21 7.90 3.55
N HIS A 49 -0.96 7.81 3.12
CA HIS A 49 -0.46 8.49 1.92
C HIS A 49 -0.16 7.44 0.86
N ILE A 50 -0.76 7.56 -0.31
CA ILE A 50 -0.60 6.58 -1.39
C ILE A 50 -0.14 7.24 -2.68
N ARG A 51 0.68 6.52 -3.46
CA ARG A 51 1.19 6.93 -4.77
C ARG A 51 1.04 5.81 -5.77
N PHE A 52 0.40 6.10 -6.90
CA PHE A 52 0.07 5.16 -7.97
C PHE A 52 1.01 5.36 -9.16
N ALA A 53 1.57 4.28 -9.69
CA ALA A 53 2.37 4.37 -10.91
C ALA A 53 1.51 4.84 -12.11
N PRO A 54 2.09 5.52 -13.12
CA PRO A 54 1.32 6.12 -14.22
C PRO A 54 0.38 5.16 -14.96
N GLY A 55 0.74 3.88 -15.06
CA GLY A 55 -0.07 2.83 -15.69
C GLY A 55 -0.90 1.98 -14.74
N MET A 56 -1.11 2.39 -13.48
CA MET A 56 -1.82 1.63 -12.43
C MET A 56 -3.14 1.01 -12.93
N MET A 57 -3.89 1.73 -13.77
CA MET A 57 -5.22 1.35 -14.26
C MET A 57 -5.22 0.69 -15.66
N LYS A 58 -4.05 0.48 -16.27
CA LYS A 58 -3.92 -0.05 -17.64
C LYS A 58 -3.40 -1.49 -17.57
N ALA A 59 -4.27 -2.49 -17.80
CA ALA A 59 -3.95 -3.91 -17.62
C ALA A 59 -2.68 -4.37 -18.36
N GLU A 60 -2.44 -3.83 -19.57
CA GLU A 60 -1.28 -4.16 -20.41
C GLU A 60 0.01 -3.38 -20.05
N SER A 61 -0.04 -2.52 -19.03
CA SER A 61 1.13 -1.73 -18.63
C SER A 61 2.10 -2.53 -17.77
N ASN A 62 3.40 -2.31 -17.98
CA ASN A 62 4.46 -2.79 -17.07
C ASN A 62 4.36 -2.22 -15.65
N SER A 63 3.57 -1.16 -15.46
CA SER A 63 3.27 -0.58 -14.15
C SER A 63 1.81 -0.81 -13.72
N PHE A 64 1.11 -1.76 -14.34
CA PHE A 64 -0.24 -2.13 -13.95
C PHE A 64 -0.28 -2.56 -12.48
N PHE A 65 -1.25 -2.04 -11.73
CA PHE A 65 -1.44 -2.32 -10.32
C PHE A 65 -0.18 -2.13 -9.44
N CYS A 66 0.70 -1.18 -9.80
CA CYS A 66 1.93 -0.86 -9.07
C CYS A 66 1.76 0.44 -8.28
N TYR A 67 2.03 0.42 -6.98
CA TYR A 67 1.84 1.56 -6.09
C TYR A 67 2.65 1.42 -4.81
N ALA A 68 2.81 2.52 -4.10
CA ALA A 68 3.38 2.54 -2.76
C ALA A 68 2.47 3.31 -1.81
N PHE A 69 2.36 2.86 -0.57
CA PHE A 69 1.62 3.58 0.46
C PHE A 69 2.38 3.60 1.78
N ALA A 70 2.10 4.64 2.56
CA ALA A 70 2.59 4.80 3.92
C ALA A 70 1.40 5.06 4.85
N PHE A 71 1.35 4.35 5.98
CA PHE A 71 0.45 4.66 7.08
C PHE A 71 1.25 5.39 8.17
N GLU A 72 0.73 6.52 8.61
CA GLU A 72 1.15 7.20 9.84
C GLU A 72 0.10 6.98 10.91
N PHE A 73 0.46 6.34 12.02
CA PHE A 73 -0.47 6.01 13.09
C PHE A 73 -0.51 7.11 14.16
N GLN A 74 -1.68 7.31 14.75
CA GLN A 74 -1.88 8.27 15.86
C GLN A 74 -1.41 7.73 17.22
N GLN A 75 -1.16 6.42 17.32
CA GLN A 75 -0.79 5.75 18.55
C GLN A 75 0.30 4.71 18.26
N ASP A 76 1.09 4.35 19.28
CA ASP A 76 1.97 3.20 19.17
C ASP A 76 1.12 1.93 19.10
N LEU A 77 1.24 1.20 17.99
CA LEU A 77 0.57 -0.06 17.79
C LEU A 77 1.60 -1.16 17.96
N ASN A 78 1.31 -2.15 18.81
CA ASN A 78 2.10 -3.37 18.83
C ASN A 78 1.78 -4.22 17.58
N LEU A 79 2.26 -3.77 16.41
CA LEU A 79 2.04 -4.41 15.11
C LEU A 79 2.81 -5.73 15.04
N THR A 80 2.18 -6.77 15.58
CA THR A 80 2.58 -8.17 15.42
C THR A 80 2.33 -8.64 13.98
N GLU A 81 2.95 -9.77 13.59
CA GLU A 81 2.71 -10.41 12.29
C GLU A 81 1.23 -10.68 12.04
N LYS A 82 0.56 -11.25 13.06
CA LYS A 82 -0.86 -11.61 13.02
C LYS A 82 -1.72 -10.36 12.80
N ALA A 83 -1.49 -9.31 13.59
CA ALA A 83 -2.23 -8.05 13.46
C ALA A 83 -2.03 -7.43 12.08
N LEU A 84 -0.78 -7.39 11.57
CA LEU A 84 -0.48 -6.85 10.25
C LEU A 84 -1.21 -7.63 9.14
N LYS A 85 -1.19 -8.97 9.21
CA LYS A 85 -1.90 -9.83 8.27
C LYS A 85 -3.42 -9.59 8.29
N GLU A 86 -4.01 -9.50 9.47
CA GLU A 86 -5.44 -9.27 9.62
C GLU A 86 -5.87 -7.90 9.10
N GLU A 87 -5.12 -6.83 9.40
CA GLU A 87 -5.41 -5.47 8.93
C GLU A 87 -5.27 -5.33 7.42
N LEU A 88 -4.24 -5.94 6.81
CA LEU A 88 -4.11 -5.97 5.34
C LEU A 88 -5.28 -6.74 4.71
N LEU A 89 -5.69 -7.89 5.24
CA LEU A 89 -6.85 -8.60 4.70
C LEU A 89 -8.14 -7.78 4.79
N LYS A 90 -8.37 -7.06 5.90
CA LYS A 90 -9.50 -6.15 6.03
C LYS A 90 -9.46 -5.04 4.98
N TYR A 91 -8.29 -4.43 4.77
CA TYR A 91 -8.07 -3.40 3.75
C TYR A 91 -8.45 -3.89 2.34
N TYR A 92 -7.85 -4.99 1.88
CA TYR A 92 -8.05 -5.47 0.50
C TYR A 92 -9.44 -6.08 0.25
N ARG A 93 -10.02 -6.76 1.25
CA ARG A 93 -11.40 -7.24 1.16
C ARG A 93 -12.39 -6.09 1.09
N GLY A 94 -12.19 -5.05 1.91
CA GLY A 94 -12.99 -3.83 1.88
C GLY A 94 -12.92 -3.13 0.53
N LEU A 95 -11.70 -2.93 0.01
CA LEU A 95 -11.46 -2.29 -1.29
C LEU A 95 -12.16 -3.04 -2.42
N SER A 96 -11.90 -4.35 -2.54
CA SER A 96 -12.46 -5.16 -3.61
C SER A 96 -14.00 -5.18 -3.54
N LYS A 97 -14.58 -5.33 -2.34
CA LYS A 97 -16.04 -5.27 -2.15
C LYS A 97 -16.62 -3.91 -2.53
N ALA A 98 -15.96 -2.81 -2.14
CA ALA A 98 -16.46 -1.46 -2.42
C ALA A 98 -16.47 -1.10 -3.91
N VAL A 99 -15.52 -1.64 -4.67
CA VAL A 99 -15.36 -1.41 -6.12
C VAL A 99 -16.26 -2.35 -6.94
N LEU A 100 -16.30 -3.65 -6.61
CA LEU A 100 -17.10 -4.62 -7.35
C LEU A 100 -18.61 -4.53 -7.03
N ARG A 101 -18.99 -4.21 -5.79
CA ARG A 101 -20.40 -4.11 -5.35
C ARG A 101 -21.23 -5.29 -5.87
N ASP A 102 -22.35 -4.99 -6.54
CA ASP A 102 -23.31 -5.97 -7.08
C ASP A 102 -22.87 -6.58 -8.42
N LYS A 103 -21.71 -6.20 -8.97
CA LYS A 103 -21.22 -6.77 -10.24
C LYS A 103 -20.77 -8.22 -10.10
N THR A 104 -20.49 -8.68 -8.89
CA THR A 104 -19.96 -10.02 -8.64
C THR A 104 -20.46 -10.58 -7.30
N PRO A 105 -21.77 -10.83 -7.15
CA PRO A 105 -22.38 -11.26 -5.88
C PRO A 105 -21.83 -12.61 -5.38
N GLU A 106 -21.30 -13.43 -6.29
CA GLU A 106 -20.71 -14.75 -5.97
C GLU A 106 -19.24 -14.69 -5.52
N LEU A 107 -18.60 -13.50 -5.58
CA LEU A 107 -17.19 -13.41 -5.22
C LEU A 107 -16.99 -13.59 -3.71
N ALA A 108 -16.40 -14.72 -3.34
CA ALA A 108 -16.05 -15.05 -1.98
C ALA A 108 -14.79 -14.28 -1.52
N PHE A 109 -14.95 -13.01 -1.12
CA PHE A 109 -13.86 -12.14 -0.64
C PHE A 109 -13.09 -12.71 0.57
N ASP A 110 -13.72 -13.57 1.35
CA ASP A 110 -13.11 -14.34 2.43
C ASP A 110 -12.02 -15.31 1.94
N LYS A 111 -12.05 -15.72 0.66
CA LYS A 111 -11.00 -16.56 0.05
C LYS A 111 -9.69 -15.81 -0.24
N PHE A 112 -9.64 -14.49 -0.04
CA PHE A 112 -8.37 -13.76 -0.14
C PHE A 112 -7.42 -14.26 0.94
N THR A 113 -6.18 -14.57 0.53
CA THR A 113 -5.15 -15.08 1.43
C THR A 113 -3.90 -14.23 1.33
N ILE A 114 -3.26 -13.98 2.48
CA ILE A 114 -1.97 -13.33 2.55
C ILE A 114 -0.97 -14.22 3.28
N GLU A 115 0.15 -14.46 2.62
CA GLU A 115 1.36 -15.03 3.21
C GLU A 115 2.27 -13.86 3.57
N LEU A 116 2.74 -13.82 4.80
CA LEU A 116 3.64 -12.80 5.32
C LEU A 116 4.89 -13.51 5.83
N LYS A 117 6.08 -12.97 5.53
CA LYS A 117 7.36 -13.52 5.98
C LYS A 117 8.22 -12.40 6.51
N LYS A 118 8.66 -12.53 7.76
CA LYS A 118 9.66 -11.64 8.35
C LYS A 118 10.99 -11.78 7.60
N VAL A 119 11.65 -10.66 7.36
CA VAL A 119 12.99 -10.63 6.77
C VAL A 119 13.94 -10.12 7.84
N GLU A 120 14.94 -10.94 8.18
CA GLU A 120 16.01 -10.51 9.06
C GLU A 120 16.95 -9.59 8.30
N PRO A 121 17.31 -8.44 8.88
CA PRO A 121 18.19 -7.51 8.21
C PRO A 121 19.62 -8.06 8.12
N LYS A 122 20.36 -7.67 7.08
CA LYS A 122 21.77 -8.08 6.92
C LYS A 122 22.69 -7.51 8.00
N GLN A 123 22.33 -6.37 8.57
CA GLN A 123 23.09 -5.68 9.62
C GLN A 123 22.12 -5.23 10.72
N LYS A 124 22.60 -5.10 11.96
CA LYS A 124 21.81 -4.52 13.06
C LYS A 124 22.24 -3.08 13.28
N LEU A 125 21.49 -2.14 12.69
CA LEU A 125 21.71 -0.70 12.86
C LEU A 125 20.64 -0.11 13.79
N LYS A 126 20.98 1.00 14.44
CA LYS A 126 20.01 1.80 15.20
C LYS A 126 18.89 2.29 14.27
N ASN A 127 17.66 2.34 14.77
CA ASN A 127 16.46 2.78 14.04
C ASN A 127 16.19 2.01 12.74
N MET A 128 16.61 0.75 12.68
CA MET A 128 16.31 -0.10 11.53
C MET A 128 14.86 -0.60 11.60
N PRO A 129 14.07 -0.46 10.52
CA PRO A 129 12.69 -0.94 10.50
C PRO A 129 12.63 -2.47 10.56
N ARG A 130 11.54 -2.99 11.15
CA ARG A 130 11.14 -4.38 10.93
C ARG A 130 10.76 -4.56 9.45
N GLN A 131 11.18 -5.68 8.88
CA GLN A 131 11.02 -5.95 7.47
C GLN A 131 10.15 -7.16 7.22
N TRP A 132 9.27 -7.05 6.22
CA TRP A 132 8.43 -8.16 5.79
C TRP A 132 8.34 -8.22 4.27
N THR A 133 8.13 -9.42 3.76
CA THR A 133 7.62 -9.66 2.41
C THR A 133 6.25 -10.28 2.51
N ALA A 134 5.35 -9.93 1.59
CA ALA A 134 4.04 -10.54 1.55
C ALA A 134 3.63 -10.95 0.12
N LYS A 135 2.79 -11.98 0.05
CA LYS A 135 2.08 -12.38 -1.17
C LYS A 135 0.59 -12.42 -0.85
N LEU A 136 -0.18 -11.53 -1.48
CA LEU A 136 -1.64 -11.50 -1.38
C LEU A 136 -2.24 -12.11 -2.65
N LYS A 137 -3.02 -13.18 -2.49
CA LYS A 137 -3.90 -13.71 -3.54
C LYS A 137 -5.27 -13.08 -3.37
N TRP A 138 -5.73 -12.39 -4.42
CA TRP A 138 -6.98 -11.64 -4.41
C TRP A 138 -7.56 -11.53 -5.82
N VAL A 139 -8.70 -10.85 -5.97
CA VAL A 139 -9.26 -10.48 -7.27
C VAL A 139 -9.11 -8.97 -7.48
N GLU A 140 -8.46 -8.60 -8.58
CA GLU A 140 -8.19 -7.20 -8.94
C GLU A 140 -9.48 -6.54 -9.43
N PRO A 141 -10.05 -5.54 -8.73
CA PRO A 141 -11.44 -5.15 -8.92
C PRO A 141 -11.65 -4.02 -9.94
N PHE A 142 -10.59 -3.39 -10.46
CA PHE A 142 -10.70 -2.17 -11.25
C PHE A 142 -10.70 -2.42 -12.75
N ALA A 143 -9.71 -3.17 -13.25
CA ALA A 143 -9.50 -3.29 -14.70
C ALA A 143 -9.83 -4.69 -15.22
N THR A 144 -9.35 -5.71 -14.53
CA THR A 144 -9.35 -7.09 -15.02
C THR A 144 -10.44 -7.95 -14.39
N GLN A 145 -10.81 -7.70 -13.12
CA GLN A 145 -11.75 -8.53 -12.36
C GLN A 145 -11.33 -10.00 -12.28
N LYS A 146 -10.02 -10.27 -12.41
CA LYS A 146 -9.42 -11.60 -12.41
C LYS A 146 -8.58 -11.81 -11.16
N THR A 147 -8.34 -13.09 -10.84
CA THR A 147 -7.37 -13.47 -9.81
C THR A 147 -6.00 -12.90 -10.12
N GLN A 148 -5.39 -12.27 -9.12
CA GLN A 148 -4.07 -11.67 -9.19
C GLN A 148 -3.30 -11.99 -7.91
N THR A 149 -1.98 -12.05 -8.01
CA THR A 149 -1.10 -12.09 -6.83
C THR A 149 -0.34 -10.78 -6.71
N LEU A 150 -0.45 -10.10 -5.57
CA LEU A 150 0.37 -8.93 -5.25
C LEU A 150 1.56 -9.33 -4.41
N ASN A 151 2.74 -8.89 -4.84
CA ASN A 151 3.97 -8.98 -4.09
C ASN A 151 4.17 -7.69 -3.30
N MET A 152 4.48 -7.78 -2.01
CA MET A 152 4.70 -6.62 -1.14
C MET A 152 6.08 -6.64 -0.50
N GLU A 153 6.67 -5.46 -0.32
CA GLU A 153 7.79 -5.24 0.60
C GLU A 153 7.34 -4.23 1.64
N ILE A 154 7.25 -4.65 2.91
CA ILE A 154 6.70 -3.86 4.00
C ILE A 154 7.81 -3.51 4.99
N ARG A 155 7.77 -2.28 5.49
CA ARG A 155 8.64 -1.79 6.57
C ARG A 155 7.77 -1.21 7.68
N THR A 156 8.10 -1.52 8.92
CA THR A 156 7.47 -0.86 10.08
C THR A 156 8.53 -0.36 11.05
N TRP A 157 8.36 0.85 11.57
CA TRP A 157 9.27 1.45 12.55
C TRP A 157 8.53 2.46 13.41
N THR A 158 9.14 2.80 14.54
CA THR A 158 8.70 3.87 15.42
C THR A 158 9.65 5.05 15.19
N GLY A 159 9.10 6.21 14.84
CA GLY A 159 9.82 7.48 14.91
C GLY A 159 9.54 8.15 16.26
N ASP A 160 9.81 9.45 16.37
CA ASP A 160 9.80 10.14 17.68
C ASP A 160 8.42 10.13 18.37
N GLU A 161 7.34 10.40 17.61
CA GLU A 161 5.98 10.48 18.17
C GLU A 161 4.95 9.57 17.47
N LYS A 162 5.35 8.97 16.35
CA LYS A 162 4.44 8.17 15.51
C LYS A 162 5.07 6.83 15.16
N GLN A 163 4.20 5.85 14.97
CA GLN A 163 4.58 4.62 14.30
C GLN A 163 4.22 4.68 12.82
N PHE A 164 5.04 4.04 12.01
CA PHE A 164 4.93 4.06 10.56
C PHE A 164 4.86 2.64 10.01
N LEU A 165 4.07 2.49 8.95
CA LEU A 165 4.12 1.36 8.04
C LEU A 165 4.33 1.90 6.63
N PHE A 166 5.22 1.28 5.88
CA PHE A 166 5.39 1.55 4.46
C PHE A 166 5.27 0.25 3.67
N ALA A 167 4.58 0.27 2.54
CA ALA A 167 4.50 -0.87 1.63
C ALA A 167 4.77 -0.46 0.18
N CYS A 168 5.68 -1.18 -0.47
CA CYS A 168 5.77 -1.24 -1.93
C CYS A 168 4.87 -2.40 -2.42
N VAL A 169 4.01 -2.17 -3.40
CA VAL A 169 3.05 -3.18 -3.90
C VAL A 169 3.11 -3.27 -5.42
N SER A 170 3.20 -4.50 -5.94
CA SER A 170 3.13 -4.76 -7.39
C SER A 170 2.81 -6.23 -7.69
N PRO A 171 2.05 -6.53 -8.76
CA PRO A 171 1.92 -7.89 -9.28
C PRO A 171 3.20 -8.37 -9.97
N GLN A 172 4.10 -7.45 -10.37
CA GLN A 172 5.33 -7.76 -11.08
C GLN A 172 6.33 -8.50 -10.19
N ALA A 173 7.15 -9.36 -10.80
CA ALA A 173 8.26 -10.02 -10.12
C ALA A 173 9.21 -9.00 -9.48
N LYS A 174 9.79 -9.32 -8.32
CA LYS A 174 10.65 -8.40 -7.52
C LYS A 174 11.89 -7.84 -8.23
N LYS A 175 12.25 -8.42 -9.38
CA LYS A 175 13.37 -8.00 -10.25
C LYS A 175 12.95 -7.03 -11.36
N ALA A 176 11.65 -6.81 -11.57
CA ALA A 176 11.16 -5.91 -12.60
C ALA A 176 11.53 -4.46 -12.29
N GLU A 177 11.71 -3.65 -13.34
CA GLU A 177 12.21 -2.28 -13.24
C GLU A 177 11.37 -1.37 -12.33
N ILE A 178 10.06 -1.57 -12.27
CA ILE A 178 9.16 -0.78 -11.40
C ILE A 178 9.55 -0.87 -9.91
N TRP A 179 10.17 -1.97 -9.48
CA TRP A 179 10.64 -2.13 -8.10
C TRP A 179 11.76 -1.16 -7.74
N LYS A 180 12.57 -0.69 -8.71
CA LYS A 180 13.59 0.34 -8.46
C LYS A 180 12.92 1.65 -8.03
N GLN A 181 11.87 2.07 -8.73
CA GLN A 181 11.12 3.27 -8.39
C GLN A 181 10.39 3.13 -7.05
N LEU A 182 9.68 2.00 -6.83
CA LEU A 182 8.99 1.73 -5.56
C LEU A 182 9.94 1.76 -4.36
N ARG A 183 11.11 1.10 -4.48
CA ARG A 183 12.12 1.10 -3.41
C ARG A 183 12.75 2.47 -3.21
N LYS A 184 12.91 3.28 -4.26
CA LYS A 184 13.34 4.68 -4.11
C LYS A 184 12.34 5.48 -3.29
N ILE A 185 11.03 5.39 -3.60
CA ILE A 185 9.97 6.08 -2.85
C ILE A 185 9.99 5.67 -1.37
N ARG A 186 10.15 4.36 -1.11
CA ARG A 186 10.33 3.84 0.26
C ARG A 186 11.53 4.44 0.98
N THR A 187 12.71 4.38 0.35
CA THR A 187 13.96 4.84 0.96
C THR A 187 13.90 6.34 1.27
N ASP A 188 13.39 7.15 0.35
CA ASP A 188 13.24 8.59 0.55
C ASP A 188 12.27 8.88 1.71
N TYR A 189 11.14 8.16 1.78
CA TYR A 189 10.16 8.33 2.86
C TYR A 189 10.69 7.88 4.23
N MET A 190 11.40 6.76 4.28
CA MET A 190 12.00 6.28 5.53
C MET A 190 13.00 7.29 6.10
N LYS A 191 13.86 7.85 5.24
CA LYS A 191 14.83 8.88 5.64
C LYS A 191 14.14 10.12 6.20
N SER A 192 13.05 10.57 5.56
CA SER A 192 12.30 11.75 6.03
C SER A 192 11.54 11.52 7.35
N LYS A 193 11.44 10.26 7.81
CA LYS A 193 10.77 9.85 9.05
C LYS A 193 11.72 9.18 10.06
N GLY A 194 13.03 9.46 9.95
CA GLY A 194 14.03 9.05 10.94
C GLY A 194 14.42 7.57 10.95
N ALA A 195 14.00 6.79 9.95
CA ALA A 195 14.38 5.39 9.81
C ALA A 195 15.66 5.21 9.00
N THR A 196 16.46 4.22 9.39
CA THR A 196 17.68 3.81 8.65
C THR A 196 17.29 2.88 7.51
N PRO A 197 17.42 3.29 6.23
CA PRO A 197 17.23 2.38 5.10
C PRO A 197 18.39 1.38 5.02
N GLU A 198 18.07 0.17 4.56
CA GLU A 198 19.06 -0.85 4.18
C GLU A 198 19.64 -0.59 2.78
#